data_AF-A0A7X8Z1T6-F1
#
_entry.id   AF-A0A7X8Z1T6-F1
#
_cell.length_a   1.000
_cell.length_b   1.000
_cell.length_c   1.000
_cell.angle_alpha   90.00
_cell.angle_beta   90.00
_cell.angle_gamma   90.00
#
_symmetry.space_group_name_H-M   'P 1'
#
loop_
_entity.id
_entity.type
_entity.pdbx_description
1 polymer ?
#
loop_
_entity_poly.entity_id
_entity_poly.type
_entity_poly.pdbx_seq_one_letter_code
_entity_poly.pdbx_strand_id
1 'polypeptide(L)'
;MAKRGLQPKFTITNAITEALTRIERARGFLEAATLSEHWVRAMGERALVLEAHHTTHLEGTQLTLDQAERLMKGESVPEADPDDARELLNYRRAFEFVSEYLDSGSPITEGLVREIHKRLVEGVRGGSATPGQYRKVQNYVVNGATGQTVYTPPPAHDVPALMAEMVTWLNGPGQVHPVLVSGVAQFQLVHIHPFLDGNGRTSRLLSTLCLYRAGYDFKRLFTISEYYDRDRAAFYAAIQGVRDGGMDLTGWLEYFVQGLATQLGEVSERGKKAM
;
A
#
# COMPACT_ATOMS: atom_id res chain seq x y z
N MET A 1 -1.76 16.54 -30.60
CA MET A 1 -0.62 16.38 -29.66
C MET A 1 -0.79 15.04 -28.98
N ALA A 2 0.19 14.14 -29.07
CA ALA A 2 0.14 12.86 -28.35
C ALA A 2 0.08 13.18 -26.85
N LYS A 3 -0.99 12.72 -26.17
CA LYS A 3 -1.04 12.77 -24.70
C LYS A 3 0.16 11.96 -24.20
N ARG A 4 1.12 12.62 -23.55
CA ARG A 4 2.23 11.92 -22.89
C ARG A 4 1.62 11.17 -21.72
N GLY A 5 1.57 9.84 -21.80
CA GLY A 5 1.19 9.01 -20.66
C GLY A 5 2.19 9.15 -19.51
N LEU A 6 1.88 8.51 -18.37
CA LEU A 6 2.73 8.51 -17.18
C LEU A 6 4.17 8.11 -17.52
N GLN A 7 5.12 8.97 -17.16
CA GLN A 7 6.56 8.74 -17.28
C GLN A 7 7.22 9.04 -15.93
N PRO A 8 7.35 8.03 -15.05
CA PRO A 8 7.96 8.23 -13.73
C PRO A 8 9.43 8.63 -13.88
N LYS A 9 9.83 9.70 -13.22
CA LYS A 9 11.22 10.17 -13.19
C LYS A 9 11.91 9.59 -11.96
N PHE A 10 12.96 8.79 -12.16
CA PHE A 10 13.85 8.34 -11.09
C PHE A 10 15.19 7.86 -11.68
N THR A 11 16.20 7.76 -10.81
CA THR A 11 17.50 7.16 -11.11
C THR A 11 17.68 5.91 -10.25
N ILE A 12 18.22 4.83 -10.82
CA ILE A 12 18.60 3.65 -10.04
C ILE A 12 19.93 3.96 -9.34
N THR A 13 19.90 4.01 -8.01
CA THR A 13 21.08 4.28 -7.18
C THR A 13 21.70 2.99 -6.66
N ASN A 14 22.91 3.08 -6.08
CA ASN A 14 23.55 1.95 -5.40
C ASN A 14 22.69 1.47 -4.22
N ALA A 15 22.04 2.38 -3.49
CA ALA A 15 21.14 2.03 -2.38
C ALA A 15 19.93 1.22 -2.88
N ILE A 16 19.32 1.63 -4.00
CA ILE A 16 18.26 0.84 -4.65
C ILE A 16 18.77 -0.54 -5.03
N THR A 17 19.93 -0.61 -5.69
CA THR A 17 20.53 -1.86 -6.17
C THR A 17 20.83 -2.82 -5.01
N GLU A 18 21.39 -2.32 -3.92
CA GLU A 18 21.68 -3.11 -2.72
C GLU A 18 20.41 -3.63 -2.04
N ALA A 19 19.38 -2.79 -1.92
CA ALA A 19 18.10 -3.19 -1.36
C ALA A 19 17.38 -4.23 -2.23
N LEU A 20 17.35 -4.05 -3.55
CA LEU A 20 16.82 -5.04 -4.50
C LEU A 20 17.56 -6.37 -4.38
N THR A 21 18.90 -6.35 -4.25
CA THR A 21 19.70 -7.57 -4.03
C THR A 21 19.30 -8.29 -2.75
N ARG A 22 19.02 -7.56 -1.67
CA ARG A 22 18.53 -8.15 -0.40
C ARG A 22 17.11 -8.71 -0.56
N ILE A 23 16.24 -8.03 -1.29
CA ILE A 23 14.88 -8.49 -1.59
C ILE A 23 14.94 -9.81 -2.37
N GLU A 24 15.75 -9.91 -3.42
CA GLU A 24 15.90 -11.14 -4.20
C GLU A 24 16.49 -12.29 -3.37
N ARG A 25 17.44 -12.00 -2.46
CA ARG A 25 17.96 -13.01 -1.53
C ARG A 25 16.87 -13.54 -0.59
N ALA A 26 16.06 -12.65 -0.02
CA ALA A 26 14.94 -13.02 0.84
C ALA A 26 13.88 -13.82 0.06
N ARG A 27 13.58 -13.39 -1.17
CA ARG A 27 12.68 -14.09 -2.09
C ARG A 27 13.14 -15.52 -2.32
N GLY A 28 14.39 -15.71 -2.76
CA GLY A 28 14.95 -17.02 -3.04
C GLY A 28 14.98 -17.92 -1.80
N PHE A 29 15.27 -17.37 -0.62
CA PHE A 29 15.15 -18.11 0.64
C PHE A 29 13.71 -18.58 0.90
N LEU A 30 12.72 -17.68 0.81
CA LEU A 30 11.33 -18.02 1.09
C LEU A 30 10.73 -18.99 0.07
N GLU A 31 11.14 -18.92 -1.20
CA GLU A 31 10.74 -19.87 -2.24
C GLU A 31 11.34 -21.26 -2.00
N ALA A 32 12.61 -21.34 -1.56
CA ALA A 32 13.30 -22.61 -1.33
C ALA A 32 13.03 -23.25 0.04
N ALA A 33 12.67 -22.46 1.06
CA ALA A 33 12.50 -22.94 2.42
C ALA A 33 11.31 -23.91 2.54
N THR A 34 11.56 -25.10 3.08
CA THR A 34 10.54 -26.09 3.43
C THR A 34 9.88 -25.73 4.76
N LEU A 35 9.09 -24.66 4.75
CA LEU A 35 8.32 -24.21 5.91
C LEU A 35 7.01 -25.00 5.97
N SER A 36 6.59 -25.43 7.17
CA SER A 36 5.32 -26.15 7.34
C SER A 36 4.14 -25.27 6.92
N GLU A 37 3.12 -25.87 6.31
CA GLU A 37 1.89 -25.16 5.92
C GLU A 37 1.23 -24.45 7.11
N HIS A 38 1.25 -25.10 8.28
CA HIS A 38 0.77 -24.52 9.53
C HIS A 38 1.53 -23.23 9.89
N TRP A 39 2.85 -23.22 9.78
CA TRP A 39 3.65 -22.02 10.05
C TRP A 39 3.36 -20.91 9.04
N VAL A 40 3.30 -21.22 7.75
CA VAL A 40 3.02 -20.24 6.69
C VAL A 40 1.64 -19.61 6.91
N ARG A 41 0.64 -20.42 7.22
CA ARG A 41 -0.72 -19.94 7.52
C ARG A 41 -0.75 -19.03 8.75
N ALA A 42 -0.17 -19.48 9.87
CA ALA A 42 -0.16 -18.70 11.11
C ALA A 42 0.57 -17.36 10.93
N MET A 43 1.69 -17.35 10.19
CA MET A 43 2.44 -16.13 9.90
C MET A 43 1.70 -15.22 8.91
N GLY A 44 0.98 -15.78 7.93
CA GLY A 44 0.15 -15.01 7.00
C GLY A 44 -1.03 -14.34 7.72
N GLU A 45 -1.73 -15.06 8.60
CA GLU A 45 -2.79 -14.50 9.44
C GLU A 45 -2.26 -13.36 10.31
N ARG A 46 -1.09 -13.54 10.93
CA ARG A 46 -0.43 -12.49 11.71
C ARG A 46 0.00 -11.30 10.86
N ALA A 47 0.57 -11.54 9.68
CA ALA A 47 0.99 -10.47 8.77
C ALA A 47 -0.21 -9.63 8.32
N LEU A 48 -1.35 -10.27 8.03
CA LEU A 48 -2.57 -9.56 7.68
C LEU A 48 -3.08 -8.68 8.84
N VAL A 49 -3.04 -9.17 10.09
CA VAL A 49 -3.43 -8.37 11.25
C VAL A 49 -2.52 -7.17 11.43
N LEU A 50 -1.20 -7.38 11.36
CA LEU A 50 -0.20 -6.31 11.48
C LEU A 50 -0.36 -5.26 10.36
N GLU A 51 -0.51 -5.71 9.11
CA GLU A 51 -0.70 -4.81 7.98
C GLU A 51 -2.00 -4.02 8.13
N ALA A 52 -3.11 -4.67 8.50
CA ALA A 52 -4.40 -4.01 8.75
C ALA A 52 -4.32 -2.99 9.90
N HIS A 53 -3.67 -3.34 11.00
CA HIS A 53 -3.48 -2.45 12.14
C HIS A 53 -2.64 -1.22 11.75
N HIS A 54 -1.44 -1.43 11.20
CA HIS A 54 -0.54 -0.32 10.89
C HIS A 54 -1.06 0.57 9.76
N THR A 55 -1.70 -0.02 8.73
CA THR A 55 -2.24 0.76 7.61
C THR A 55 -3.41 1.64 8.01
N THR A 56 -4.25 1.25 8.99
CA THR A 56 -5.32 2.10 9.49
C THR A 56 -4.81 3.08 10.55
N HIS A 57 -3.85 2.66 11.38
CA HIS A 57 -3.21 3.52 12.38
C HIS A 57 -2.50 4.73 11.73
N LEU A 58 -1.87 4.54 10.56
CA LEU A 58 -1.32 5.61 9.72
C LEU A 58 -2.36 6.67 9.31
N GLU A 59 -3.63 6.28 9.18
CA GLU A 59 -4.75 7.17 8.84
C GLU A 59 -5.48 7.72 10.09
N GLY A 60 -5.04 7.32 11.30
CA GLY A 60 -5.49 7.91 12.55
C GLY A 60 -6.36 7.01 13.44
N THR A 61 -6.63 5.75 13.06
CA THR A 61 -7.36 4.82 13.95
C THR A 61 -6.61 4.60 15.26
N GLN A 62 -7.30 4.47 16.39
CA GLN A 62 -6.70 4.40 17.73
C GLN A 62 -6.73 2.99 18.35
N LEU A 63 -7.04 1.96 17.56
CA LEU A 63 -7.01 0.57 18.03
C LEU A 63 -5.62 0.18 18.49
N THR A 64 -5.52 -0.50 19.64
CA THR A 64 -4.30 -1.20 20.02
C THR A 64 -4.13 -2.46 19.17
N LEU A 65 -2.91 -3.00 19.10
CA LEU A 65 -2.66 -4.25 18.39
C LEU A 65 -3.47 -5.42 18.98
N ASP A 66 -3.63 -5.49 20.31
CA ASP A 66 -4.46 -6.50 20.99
C ASP A 66 -5.92 -6.40 20.55
N GLN A 67 -6.48 -5.19 20.52
CA GLN A 67 -7.84 -4.96 20.04
C GLN A 67 -7.98 -5.39 18.57
N ALA A 68 -7.00 -5.05 17.72
CA ALA A 68 -7.01 -5.46 16.32
C ALA A 68 -6.95 -6.99 16.15
N GLU A 69 -6.11 -7.68 16.92
CA GLU A 69 -6.03 -9.15 16.92
C GLU A 69 -7.36 -9.80 17.33
N ARG A 70 -7.98 -9.33 18.41
CA ARG A 70 -9.28 -9.82 18.90
C ARG A 70 -10.40 -9.59 17.88
N LEU A 71 -10.47 -8.38 17.31
CA LEU A 71 -11.45 -8.05 16.26
C LEU A 71 -11.27 -8.92 15.01
N MET A 72 -10.03 -9.17 14.57
CA MET A 72 -9.73 -10.02 13.42
C MET A 72 -10.11 -11.49 13.65
N LYS A 73 -10.13 -11.96 14.90
CA LYS A 73 -10.65 -13.28 15.29
C LYS A 73 -12.18 -13.32 15.40
N GLY A 74 -12.87 -12.19 15.24
CA GLY A 74 -14.32 -12.07 15.38
C GLY A 74 -14.80 -11.96 16.82
N GLU A 75 -13.90 -11.66 17.76
CA GLU A 75 -14.26 -11.41 19.15
C GLU A 75 -14.94 -10.05 19.32
N SER A 76 -15.79 -9.93 20.35
CA SER A 76 -16.36 -8.64 20.75
C SER A 76 -15.33 -7.82 21.52
N VAL A 77 -15.15 -6.57 21.12
CA VAL A 77 -14.27 -5.59 21.77
C VAL A 77 -15.07 -4.30 22.03
N PRO A 78 -15.93 -4.27 23.07
CA PRO A 78 -16.83 -3.15 23.35
C PRO A 78 -16.11 -1.82 23.61
N GLU A 79 -14.86 -1.88 24.03
CA GLU A 79 -13.99 -0.73 24.31
C GLU A 79 -13.37 -0.10 23.06
N ALA A 80 -13.49 -0.72 21.89
CA ALA A 80 -12.97 -0.19 20.62
C ALA A 80 -13.92 0.83 20.00
N ASP A 81 -13.38 1.88 19.38
CA ASP A 81 -14.18 2.79 18.55
C ASP A 81 -14.81 2.00 17.38
N PRO A 82 -16.14 2.05 17.19
CA PRO A 82 -16.82 1.27 16.17
C PRO A 82 -16.41 1.63 14.73
N ASP A 83 -16.02 2.88 14.47
CA ASP A 83 -15.52 3.29 13.16
C ASP A 83 -14.13 2.71 12.92
N ASP A 84 -13.23 2.81 13.91
CA ASP A 84 -11.89 2.22 13.80
C ASP A 84 -11.93 0.70 13.61
N ALA A 85 -12.80 0.01 14.36
CA ALA A 85 -13.03 -1.42 14.21
C ALA A 85 -13.54 -1.76 12.79
N ARG A 86 -14.42 -0.93 12.24
CA ARG A 86 -14.91 -1.09 10.86
C ARG A 86 -13.80 -0.87 9.85
N GLU A 87 -12.96 0.15 10.01
CA GLU A 87 -11.84 0.42 9.12
C GLU A 87 -10.83 -0.73 9.06
N LEU A 88 -10.52 -1.34 10.21
CA LEU A 88 -9.69 -2.54 10.29
C LEU A 88 -10.31 -3.71 9.51
N LEU A 89 -11.60 -3.99 9.75
CA LEU A 89 -12.31 -5.11 9.10
C LEU A 89 -12.55 -4.84 7.60
N ASN A 90 -12.70 -3.58 7.19
CA ASN A 90 -12.75 -3.17 5.79
C ASN A 90 -11.44 -3.49 5.08
N TYR A 91 -10.30 -3.24 5.73
CA TYR A 91 -9.00 -3.60 5.18
C TYR A 91 -8.89 -5.11 4.96
N ARG A 92 -9.29 -5.94 5.93
CA ARG A 92 -9.33 -7.40 5.77
C ARG A 92 -10.14 -7.81 4.53
N ARG A 93 -11.38 -7.31 4.41
CA ARG A 93 -12.26 -7.61 3.27
C ARG A 93 -11.70 -7.16 1.93
N ALA A 94 -11.03 -6.01 1.89
CA ALA A 94 -10.37 -5.51 0.68
C ALA A 94 -9.15 -6.36 0.30
N PHE A 95 -8.36 -6.79 1.28
CA PHE A 95 -7.21 -7.66 1.07
C PHE A 95 -7.61 -9.06 0.57
N GLU A 96 -8.67 -9.64 1.14
CA GLU A 96 -9.25 -10.91 0.67
C GLU A 96 -9.72 -10.81 -0.78
N PHE A 97 -10.44 -9.72 -1.13
CA PHE A 97 -10.83 -9.46 -2.51
C PHE A 97 -9.63 -9.34 -3.47
N VAL A 98 -8.58 -8.62 -3.08
CA VAL A 98 -7.34 -8.52 -3.88
C VAL A 98 -6.65 -9.88 -4.03
N SER A 99 -6.66 -10.67 -2.96
CA SER A 99 -6.13 -12.03 -2.95
C SER A 99 -6.86 -12.95 -3.94
N GLU A 100 -8.19 -12.92 -3.98
CA GLU A 100 -9.01 -13.66 -4.94
C GLU A 100 -8.80 -13.15 -6.37
N TYR A 101 -8.68 -11.82 -6.54
CA TYR A 101 -8.48 -11.22 -7.85
C TYR A 101 -7.16 -11.66 -8.51
N LEU A 102 -6.10 -11.81 -7.71
CA LEU A 102 -4.80 -12.26 -8.18
C LEU A 102 -4.86 -13.63 -8.87
N ASP A 103 -5.67 -14.55 -8.35
CA ASP A 103 -5.83 -15.90 -8.89
C ASP A 103 -6.46 -15.90 -10.30
N SER A 104 -7.15 -14.81 -10.68
CA SER A 104 -7.76 -14.67 -12.01
C SER A 104 -6.79 -14.27 -13.12
N GLY A 105 -5.61 -13.72 -12.79
CA GLY A 105 -4.66 -13.15 -13.76
C GLY A 105 -5.10 -11.86 -14.47
N SER A 106 -6.31 -11.35 -14.17
CA SER A 106 -6.93 -10.18 -14.83
C SER A 106 -6.11 -8.89 -14.65
N PRO A 107 -6.07 -7.97 -15.64
CA PRO A 107 -5.23 -6.77 -15.61
C PRO A 107 -5.66 -5.75 -14.56
N ILE A 108 -4.75 -4.88 -14.10
CA ILE A 108 -5.11 -3.80 -13.17
C ILE A 108 -5.96 -2.77 -13.91
N THR A 109 -7.22 -2.59 -13.53
CA THR A 109 -8.14 -1.63 -14.17
C THR A 109 -8.53 -0.49 -13.22
N GLU A 110 -9.03 0.62 -13.75
CA GLU A 110 -9.65 1.66 -12.93
C GLU A 110 -10.81 1.09 -12.09
N GLY A 111 -11.59 0.17 -12.65
CA GLY A 111 -12.66 -0.53 -11.95
C GLY A 111 -12.15 -1.30 -10.73
N LEU A 112 -11.02 -2.00 -10.86
CA LEU A 112 -10.38 -2.70 -9.74
C LEU A 112 -9.94 -1.73 -8.64
N VAL A 113 -9.26 -0.63 -9.00
CA VAL A 113 -8.82 0.38 -8.03
C VAL A 113 -10.01 0.99 -7.28
N ARG A 114 -11.11 1.25 -8.00
CA ARG A 114 -12.35 1.78 -7.42
C ARG A 114 -13.06 0.77 -6.53
N GLU A 115 -13.04 -0.51 -6.87
CA GLU A 115 -13.61 -1.57 -6.03
C GLU A 115 -12.78 -1.80 -4.75
N ILE A 116 -11.45 -1.76 -4.85
CA ILE A 116 -10.57 -1.75 -3.68
C ILE A 116 -10.94 -0.59 -2.75
N HIS A 117 -10.98 0.63 -3.29
CA HIS A 117 -11.36 1.81 -2.51
C HIS A 117 -12.74 1.65 -1.86
N LYS A 118 -13.74 1.22 -2.64
CA LYS A 118 -15.11 1.01 -2.14
C LYS A 118 -15.13 0.11 -0.90
N ARG A 119 -14.40 -1.01 -0.92
CA ARG A 119 -14.33 -1.95 0.22
C ARG A 119 -13.63 -1.35 1.42
N LEU A 120 -12.57 -0.57 1.19
CA LEU A 120 -11.81 0.10 2.25
C LEU A 120 -12.64 1.15 3.00
N VAL A 121 -13.50 1.90 2.29
CA VAL A 121 -14.26 3.01 2.87
C VAL A 121 -15.76 2.69 3.07
N GLU A 122 -16.17 1.43 2.97
CA GLU A 122 -17.57 1.07 3.14
C GLU A 122 -18.02 1.32 4.58
N GLY A 123 -19.01 2.21 4.75
CA GLY A 123 -19.59 2.54 6.06
C GLY A 123 -18.64 3.24 7.03
N VAL A 124 -17.50 3.77 6.57
CA VAL A 124 -16.55 4.51 7.42
C VAL A 124 -17.09 5.88 7.83
N ARG A 125 -16.37 6.53 8.76
CA ARG A 125 -16.76 7.78 9.41
C ARG A 125 -17.19 8.86 8.42
N GLY A 126 -18.26 9.57 8.76
CA GLY A 126 -18.75 10.75 8.05
C GLY A 126 -19.55 10.48 6.77
N GLY A 127 -19.61 9.23 6.26
CA GLY A 127 -20.44 8.85 5.11
C GLY A 127 -20.14 9.60 3.80
N SER A 128 -19.10 10.44 3.79
CA SER A 128 -18.76 11.39 2.75
C SER A 128 -17.69 10.87 1.79
N ALA A 129 -17.09 9.70 2.07
CA ALA A 129 -16.03 9.11 1.27
C ALA A 129 -16.46 8.69 -0.15
N THR A 130 -17.76 8.68 -0.46
CA THR A 130 -18.34 8.27 -1.76
C THR A 130 -17.70 6.98 -2.31
N PRO A 131 -18.00 5.82 -1.71
CA PRO A 131 -17.30 4.57 -1.98
C PRO A 131 -17.15 4.26 -3.48
N GLY A 132 -15.91 4.05 -3.92
CA GLY A 132 -15.56 3.74 -5.31
C GLY A 132 -15.79 4.87 -6.34
N GLN A 133 -16.08 6.11 -5.93
CA GLN A 133 -16.25 7.23 -6.84
C GLN A 133 -15.06 8.18 -6.79
N TYR A 134 -14.55 8.58 -7.96
CA TYR A 134 -13.58 9.67 -8.02
C TYR A 134 -14.20 10.97 -7.53
N ARG A 135 -13.39 11.77 -6.83
CA ARG A 135 -13.82 13.06 -6.32
C ARG A 135 -14.21 13.99 -7.46
N LYS A 136 -15.26 14.77 -7.24
CA LYS A 136 -15.75 15.82 -8.16
C LYS A 136 -15.35 17.23 -7.74
N VAL A 137 -14.70 17.33 -6.58
CA VAL A 137 -14.30 18.59 -5.95
C VAL A 137 -12.79 18.57 -5.65
N GLN A 138 -12.21 19.75 -5.49
CA GLN A 138 -10.82 19.86 -5.06
C GLN A 138 -10.67 19.28 -3.66
N ASN A 139 -9.64 18.46 -3.46
CA ASN A 139 -9.26 17.95 -2.15
C ASN A 139 -8.00 18.65 -1.66
N TYR A 140 -7.72 18.58 -0.37
CA TYR A 140 -6.53 19.15 0.27
C TYR A 140 -6.01 18.14 1.28
N VAL A 141 -4.73 17.79 1.15
CA VAL A 141 -4.06 17.00 2.18
C VAL A 141 -3.62 17.97 3.25
N VAL A 142 -4.16 17.80 4.46
CA VAL A 142 -3.92 18.68 5.60
C VAL A 142 -3.10 17.96 6.67
N ASN A 143 -2.23 18.68 7.35
CA ASN A 143 -1.58 18.18 8.54
C ASN A 143 -2.58 18.21 9.71
N GLY A 144 -2.88 17.05 10.29
CA GLY A 144 -3.89 16.94 11.34
C GLY A 144 -3.58 17.71 12.63
N ALA A 145 -2.30 18.00 12.92
CA ALA A 145 -1.90 18.73 14.13
C ALA A 145 -1.93 20.26 13.94
N THR A 146 -1.58 20.76 12.76
CA THR A 146 -1.47 22.21 12.48
C THR A 146 -2.63 22.77 11.67
N GLY A 147 -3.43 21.92 11.03
CA GLY A 147 -4.47 22.31 10.09
C GLY A 147 -3.95 22.87 8.76
N GLN A 148 -2.64 22.95 8.56
CA GLN A 148 -2.05 23.49 7.34
C GLN A 148 -2.21 22.52 6.17
N THR A 149 -2.58 23.05 5.01
CA THR A 149 -2.54 22.30 3.75
C THR A 149 -1.10 21.98 3.40
N VAL A 150 -0.73 20.70 3.47
CA VAL A 150 0.60 20.20 3.11
C VAL A 150 0.72 19.85 1.64
N TYR A 151 -0.40 19.63 0.96
CA TYR A 151 -0.42 19.35 -0.46
C TYR A 151 -1.81 19.58 -1.07
N THR A 152 -1.81 20.14 -2.27
CA THR A 152 -3.01 20.27 -3.11
C THR A 152 -2.84 19.30 -4.29
N PRO A 153 -3.59 18.18 -4.32
CA PRO A 153 -3.62 17.26 -5.45
C PRO A 153 -4.09 17.92 -6.75
N PRO A 154 -3.89 17.29 -7.92
CA PRO A 154 -4.36 17.79 -9.20
C PRO A 154 -5.85 18.18 -9.19
N PRO A 155 -6.31 19.07 -10.08
CA PRO A 155 -7.72 19.40 -10.21
C PRO A 155 -8.61 18.16 -10.39
N ALA A 156 -9.83 18.19 -9.82
CA ALA A 156 -10.74 17.04 -9.86
C ALA A 156 -11.08 16.57 -11.28
N HIS A 157 -11.12 17.49 -12.25
CA HIS A 157 -11.43 17.18 -13.64
C HIS A 157 -10.29 16.43 -14.37
N ASP A 158 -9.06 16.47 -13.84
CA ASP A 158 -7.90 15.76 -14.39
C ASP A 158 -7.82 14.31 -13.89
N VAL A 159 -8.46 13.99 -12.76
CA VAL A 159 -8.39 12.68 -12.09
C VAL A 159 -8.69 11.51 -13.04
N PRO A 160 -9.78 11.51 -13.84
CA PRO A 160 -10.05 10.38 -14.73
C PRO A 160 -8.93 10.14 -15.76
N ALA A 161 -8.37 11.22 -16.33
CA ALA A 161 -7.29 11.09 -17.30
C ALA A 161 -6.00 10.57 -16.64
N LEU A 162 -5.64 11.10 -15.47
CA LEU A 162 -4.46 10.66 -14.73
C LEU A 162 -4.56 9.20 -14.27
N MET A 163 -5.75 8.76 -13.82
CA MET A 163 -5.99 7.38 -13.45
C MET A 163 -5.91 6.43 -14.65
N ALA A 164 -6.48 6.82 -15.80
CA ALA A 164 -6.36 6.07 -17.05
C ALA A 164 -4.90 5.93 -17.50
N GLU A 165 -4.10 6.99 -17.42
CA GLU A 165 -2.66 6.96 -17.72
C GLU A 165 -1.90 6.06 -16.75
N MET A 166 -2.22 6.12 -15.46
CA MET A 166 -1.60 5.27 -14.44
C MET A 166 -1.89 3.79 -14.68
N VAL A 167 -3.15 3.40 -14.88
CA VAL A 167 -3.47 1.98 -15.14
C VAL A 167 -2.90 1.51 -16.48
N THR A 168 -2.84 2.38 -17.49
CA THR A 168 -2.19 2.04 -18.78
C THR A 168 -0.71 1.75 -18.56
N TRP A 169 -0.02 2.59 -17.77
CA TRP A 169 1.39 2.39 -17.45
C TRP A 169 1.64 1.12 -16.64
N LEU A 170 0.79 0.82 -15.64
CA LEU A 170 0.92 -0.38 -14.81
C LEU A 170 0.76 -1.70 -15.61
N ASN A 171 0.02 -1.69 -16.71
CA ASN A 171 -0.14 -2.84 -17.61
C ASN A 171 0.79 -2.78 -18.83
N GLY A 172 1.63 -1.75 -18.95
CA GLY A 172 2.52 -1.54 -20.08
C GLY A 172 3.71 -2.50 -20.09
N PRO A 173 4.46 -2.56 -21.21
CA PRO A 173 5.64 -3.44 -21.34
C PRO A 173 6.74 -3.07 -20.32
N GLY A 174 7.22 -4.09 -19.60
CA GLY A 174 8.04 -3.96 -18.38
C GLY A 174 9.51 -3.62 -18.61
N GLN A 175 9.84 -2.33 -18.62
CA GLN A 175 11.22 -1.82 -18.58
C GLN A 175 11.71 -1.46 -17.17
N VAL A 176 10.80 -1.47 -16.20
CA VAL A 176 11.07 -1.12 -14.81
C VAL A 176 10.96 -2.36 -13.94
N HIS A 177 11.88 -2.52 -12.99
CA HIS A 177 11.86 -3.64 -12.04
C HIS A 177 10.53 -3.69 -11.28
N PRO A 178 9.86 -4.85 -11.13
CA PRO A 178 8.50 -4.91 -10.57
C PRO A 178 8.35 -4.33 -9.17
N VAL A 179 9.36 -4.50 -8.31
CA VAL A 179 9.40 -3.84 -6.99
C VAL A 179 9.34 -2.31 -7.11
N LEU A 180 10.04 -1.73 -8.09
CA LEU A 180 10.00 -0.28 -8.32
C LEU A 180 8.64 0.14 -8.89
N VAL A 181 8.03 -0.68 -9.76
CA VAL A 181 6.66 -0.45 -10.27
C VAL A 181 5.66 -0.33 -9.10
N SER A 182 5.77 -1.19 -8.09
CA SER A 182 4.96 -1.10 -6.87
C SER A 182 5.14 0.23 -6.14
N GLY A 183 6.39 0.63 -5.91
CA GLY A 183 6.70 1.91 -5.26
C GLY A 183 6.15 3.10 -6.05
N VAL A 184 6.29 3.08 -7.38
CA VAL A 184 5.70 4.10 -8.27
C VAL A 184 4.17 4.11 -8.15
N ALA A 185 3.52 2.95 -8.18
CA ALA A 185 2.06 2.84 -8.11
C ALA A 185 1.51 3.47 -6.81
N GLN A 186 2.16 3.20 -5.69
CA GLN A 186 1.79 3.74 -4.39
C GLN A 186 1.89 5.27 -4.37
N PHE A 187 3.03 5.82 -4.77
CA PHE A 187 3.21 7.26 -4.80
C PHE A 187 2.24 7.92 -5.78
N GLN A 188 2.09 7.36 -6.98
CA GLN A 188 1.26 7.94 -8.03
C GLN A 188 -0.21 8.04 -7.61
N LEU A 189 -0.77 7.03 -6.94
CA LEU A 189 -2.12 7.11 -6.41
C LEU A 189 -2.25 8.19 -5.32
N VAL A 190 -1.26 8.30 -4.43
CA VAL A 190 -1.22 9.34 -3.38
C VAL A 190 -1.13 10.74 -3.98
N HIS A 191 -0.38 10.90 -5.07
CA HIS A 191 -0.22 12.15 -5.81
C HIS A 191 -1.51 12.56 -6.53
N ILE A 192 -2.11 11.66 -7.32
CA ILE A 192 -3.39 11.92 -8.01
C ILE A 192 -4.50 12.19 -6.99
N HIS A 193 -4.47 11.47 -5.87
CA HIS A 193 -5.42 11.55 -4.78
C HIS A 193 -6.88 11.45 -5.29
N PRO A 194 -7.24 10.36 -5.99
CA PRO A 194 -8.45 10.29 -6.80
C PRO A 194 -9.76 10.28 -5.98
N PHE A 195 -9.71 9.95 -4.69
CA PHE A 195 -10.88 9.83 -3.82
C PHE A 195 -10.95 10.97 -2.81
N LEU A 196 -12.11 11.16 -2.15
CA LEU A 196 -12.27 12.14 -1.07
C LEU A 196 -11.53 11.71 0.20
N ASP A 197 -11.52 10.41 0.48
CA ASP A 197 -10.82 9.79 1.61
C ASP A 197 -10.32 8.38 1.20
N GLY A 198 -9.53 7.71 2.03
CA GLY A 198 -9.09 6.34 1.81
C GLY A 198 -7.95 6.20 0.78
N ASN A 199 -7.38 7.32 0.30
CA ASN A 199 -6.31 7.32 -0.70
C ASN A 199 -5.04 6.63 -0.20
N GLY A 200 -4.65 6.83 1.07
CA GLY A 200 -3.47 6.19 1.66
C GLY A 200 -3.59 4.67 1.73
N ARG A 201 -4.71 4.17 2.27
CA ARG A 201 -4.99 2.72 2.34
C ARG A 201 -5.10 2.09 0.95
N THR A 202 -5.76 2.78 0.02
CA THR A 202 -5.90 2.32 -1.37
C THR A 202 -4.54 2.25 -2.08
N SER A 203 -3.65 3.22 -1.86
CA SER A 203 -2.33 3.22 -2.50
C SER A 203 -1.44 2.09 -2.01
N ARG A 204 -1.43 1.83 -0.70
CA ARG A 204 -0.66 0.73 -0.10
C ARG A 204 -1.18 -0.62 -0.56
N LEU A 205 -2.50 -0.83 -0.60
CA LEU A 205 -3.05 -2.10 -1.08
C LEU A 205 -2.85 -2.31 -2.60
N LEU A 206 -2.91 -1.24 -3.40
CA LEU A 206 -2.55 -1.29 -4.82
C LEU A 206 -1.06 -1.61 -5.04
N SER A 207 -0.17 -1.05 -4.21
CA SER A 207 1.26 -1.37 -4.17
C SER A 207 1.44 -2.89 -3.95
N THR A 208 0.84 -3.42 -2.89
CA THR A 208 0.87 -4.86 -2.57
C THR A 208 0.35 -5.72 -3.73
N LEU A 209 -0.76 -5.34 -4.36
CA LEU A 209 -1.28 -6.02 -5.56
C LEU A 209 -0.25 -6.05 -6.70
N CYS A 210 0.46 -4.94 -6.94
CA CYS A 210 1.49 -4.88 -7.99
C CYS A 210 2.66 -5.84 -7.71
N LEU A 211 3.11 -5.94 -6.45
CA LEU A 211 4.13 -6.92 -6.04
C LEU A 211 3.64 -8.34 -6.26
N TYR A 212 2.46 -8.67 -5.74
CA TYR A 212 1.93 -10.04 -5.76
C TYR A 212 1.72 -10.52 -7.20
N ARG A 213 1.19 -9.67 -8.07
CA ARG A 213 1.00 -9.97 -9.50
C ARG A 213 2.31 -10.29 -10.22
N ALA A 214 3.41 -9.67 -9.79
CA ALA A 214 4.74 -9.89 -10.37
C ALA A 214 5.49 -11.09 -9.76
N GLY A 215 4.82 -11.91 -8.92
CA GLY A 215 5.43 -13.04 -8.22
C GLY A 215 6.25 -12.64 -6.99
N TYR A 216 6.15 -11.39 -6.55
CA TYR A 216 6.74 -10.90 -5.31
C TYR A 216 5.70 -10.96 -4.18
N ASP A 217 5.04 -12.12 -4.03
CA ASP A 217 4.04 -12.31 -2.99
C ASP A 217 4.65 -12.70 -1.64
N PHE A 218 5.84 -13.32 -1.65
CA PHE A 218 6.61 -13.73 -0.47
C PHE A 218 5.76 -14.52 0.54
N LYS A 219 4.91 -15.42 0.03
CA LYS A 219 3.90 -16.17 0.83
C LYS A 219 2.96 -15.25 1.65
N ARG A 220 2.84 -13.97 1.26
CA ARG A 220 2.04 -12.90 1.87
C ARG A 220 2.43 -12.57 3.32
N LEU A 221 3.73 -12.67 3.64
CA LEU A 221 4.24 -12.59 5.01
C LEU A 221 4.78 -11.22 5.42
N PHE A 222 4.92 -10.27 4.50
CA PHE A 222 5.52 -8.95 4.80
C PHE A 222 4.47 -7.89 5.15
N THR A 223 4.87 -6.93 5.97
CA THR A 223 4.02 -5.86 6.51
C THR A 223 4.66 -4.50 6.24
N ILE A 224 4.50 -3.96 5.02
CA ILE A 224 5.18 -2.71 4.66
C ILE A 224 4.64 -1.51 5.45
N SER A 225 3.35 -1.54 5.82
CA SER A 225 2.75 -0.49 6.64
C SER A 225 3.37 -0.44 8.04
N GLU A 226 3.85 -1.57 8.58
CA GLU A 226 4.58 -1.59 9.86
C GLU A 226 5.87 -0.78 9.78
N TYR A 227 6.61 -0.88 8.67
CA TYR A 227 7.83 -0.08 8.47
C TYR A 227 7.52 1.42 8.43
N TYR A 228 6.45 1.81 7.73
CA TYR A 228 6.02 3.21 7.66
C TYR A 228 5.53 3.75 9.00
N ASP A 229 4.83 2.92 9.78
CA ASP A 229 4.23 3.34 11.04
C ASP A 229 5.25 3.45 12.18
N ARG A 230 6.36 2.68 12.12
CA ARG A 230 7.50 2.82 13.05
C ARG A 230 8.12 4.22 13.04
N ASP A 231 8.15 4.88 11.87
CA ASP A 231 8.58 6.28 11.72
C ASP A 231 7.73 7.01 10.66
N ARG A 232 6.56 7.48 11.10
CA ARG A 232 5.62 8.23 10.26
C ARG A 232 6.24 9.50 9.69
N ALA A 233 7.09 10.16 10.47
CA ALA A 233 7.69 11.41 10.06
C ALA A 233 8.62 11.18 8.86
N ALA A 234 9.45 10.15 8.91
CA ALA A 234 10.28 9.74 7.78
C ALA A 234 9.44 9.28 6.57
N PHE A 235 8.36 8.51 6.79
CA PHE A 235 7.47 8.09 5.71
C PHE A 235 6.85 9.28 4.96
N TYR A 236 6.25 10.22 5.68
CA TYR A 236 5.65 11.41 5.07
C TYR A 236 6.71 12.35 4.48
N ALA A 237 7.89 12.46 5.09
CA ALA A 237 9.01 13.22 4.53
C ALA A 237 9.49 12.62 3.21
N ALA A 238 9.55 11.29 3.07
CA ALA A 238 9.92 10.64 1.82
C ALA A 238 8.93 10.94 0.68
N ILE A 239 7.61 10.98 0.98
CA ILE A 239 6.58 11.38 0.01
C ILE A 239 6.71 12.88 -0.34
N GLN A 240 6.91 13.75 0.64
CA GLN A 240 7.06 15.19 0.38
C GLN A 240 8.33 15.51 -0.40
N GLY A 241 9.43 14.79 -0.14
CA GLY A 241 10.70 14.95 -0.85
C GLY A 241 10.58 14.75 -2.36
N VAL A 242 9.65 13.91 -2.83
CA VAL A 242 9.36 13.77 -4.27
C VAL A 242 8.76 15.06 -4.83
N ARG A 243 7.84 15.69 -4.11
CA ARG A 243 7.17 16.93 -4.53
C ARG A 243 8.15 18.10 -4.53
N ASP A 244 8.94 18.22 -3.46
CA ASP A 244 9.96 19.26 -3.30
C ASP A 244 11.11 19.08 -4.30
N GLY A 245 11.42 17.83 -4.67
CA GLY A 245 12.44 17.45 -5.65
C GLY A 245 11.98 17.50 -7.12
N GLY A 246 10.86 18.16 -7.43
CA GLY A 246 10.37 18.29 -8.81
C GLY A 246 9.86 16.98 -9.41
N MET A 247 9.12 16.21 -8.62
CA MET A 247 8.53 14.91 -8.97
C MET A 247 9.56 13.81 -9.28
N ASP A 248 10.76 13.92 -8.73
CA ASP A 248 11.78 12.87 -8.80
C ASP A 248 11.54 11.81 -7.72
N LEU A 249 11.24 10.60 -8.15
CA LEU A 249 10.88 9.47 -7.29
C LEU A 249 12.08 8.77 -6.66
N THR A 250 13.31 9.18 -6.97
CA THR A 250 14.53 8.46 -6.53
C THR A 250 14.57 8.26 -5.01
N GLY A 251 14.41 9.33 -4.22
CA GLY A 251 14.45 9.23 -2.76
C GLY A 251 13.27 8.43 -2.16
N TRP A 252 12.08 8.54 -2.76
CA TRP A 252 10.94 7.71 -2.37
C TRP A 252 11.19 6.24 -2.67
N LEU A 253 11.73 5.92 -3.85
CA LEU A 253 12.01 4.55 -4.24
C LEU A 253 13.11 3.94 -3.37
N GLU A 254 14.16 4.70 -3.01
CA GLU A 254 15.16 4.29 -2.01
C GLU A 254 14.51 3.93 -0.67
N TYR A 255 13.67 4.81 -0.13
CA TYR A 255 12.94 4.56 1.11
C TYR A 255 12.03 3.33 1.01
N PHE A 256 11.27 3.22 -0.09
CA PHE A 256 10.34 2.12 -0.34
C PHE A 256 11.05 0.77 -0.39
N VAL A 257 12.11 0.63 -1.20
CA VAL A 257 12.83 -0.64 -1.33
C VAL A 257 13.61 -0.98 -0.05
N GLN A 258 14.10 0.01 0.68
CA GLN A 258 14.71 -0.21 1.99
C GLN A 258 13.71 -0.77 2.99
N GLY A 259 12.50 -0.21 3.03
CA GLY A 259 11.42 -0.71 3.88
C GLY A 259 11.03 -2.14 3.56
N LEU A 260 10.82 -2.43 2.27
CA LEU A 260 10.51 -3.80 1.82
C LEU A 260 11.65 -4.78 2.13
N ALA A 261 12.91 -4.41 1.87
CA ALA A 261 14.08 -5.24 2.17
C ALA A 261 14.20 -5.53 3.68
N THR A 262 13.89 -4.55 4.53
CA THR A 262 13.90 -4.70 5.99
C THR A 262 12.85 -5.70 6.44
N GLN A 263 11.59 -5.50 6.01
CA GLN A 263 10.48 -6.38 6.35
C GLN A 263 10.70 -7.83 5.89
N LEU A 264 11.18 -8.02 4.65
CA LEU A 264 11.50 -9.35 4.13
C LEU A 264 12.69 -10.01 4.83
N GLY A 265 13.66 -9.21 5.28
CA GLY A 265 14.76 -9.69 6.13
C GLY A 265 14.23 -10.24 7.46
N GLU A 266 13.34 -9.51 8.14
CA GLU A 266 12.72 -9.96 9.39
C GLU A 266 11.91 -11.25 9.20
N VAL A 267 11.14 -11.35 8.13
CA VAL A 267 10.40 -12.58 7.77
C VAL A 267 11.35 -13.74 7.50
N SER A 268 12.43 -13.52 6.75
CA SER A 268 13.42 -14.56 6.43
C SER A 268 14.11 -15.09 7.69
N GLU A 269 14.48 -14.22 8.63
CA GLU A 269 15.08 -14.64 9.91
C GLU A 269 14.11 -15.45 10.77
N ARG A 270 12.81 -15.08 10.79
CA ARG A 270 11.78 -15.88 11.47
C ARG A 270 11.63 -17.26 10.80
N GLY A 271 11.65 -17.31 9.48
CA GLY A 271 11.59 -18.55 8.70
C GLY A 271 12.76 -19.48 9.02
N LYS A 272 13.99 -18.96 9.08
CA LYS A 272 15.19 -19.75 9.44
C LYS A 272 15.10 -20.40 10.82
N LYS A 273 14.47 -19.72 11.78
CA LYS A 273 14.27 -20.24 13.15
C LYS A 273 13.16 -21.30 13.24
N ALA A 274 12.30 -21.38 12.23
CA ALA A 274 11.15 -22.26 12.19
C ALA A 274 11.38 -23.53 11.34
N MET A 275 12.50 -23.58 10.60
CA MET A 275 13.02 -24.78 9.95
C MET A 275 13.70 -25.70 10.97
#